data_AF-A0A2E7N6Z8-F1
#
_entry.id   AF-A0A2E7N6Z8-F1
#
_cell.length_a   1.000
_cell.length_b   1.000
_cell.length_c   1.000
_cell.angle_alpha   90.00
_cell.angle_beta   90.00
_cell.angle_gamma   90.00
#
_symmetry.space_group_name_H-M   'P 1'
#
loop_
_entity.id
_entity.type
_entity.pdbx_description
1 polymer ?
#
loop_
_entity_poly.entity_id
_entity_poly.type
_entity_poly.pdbx_seq_one_letter_code
_entity_poly.pdbx_strand_id
1 'polypeptide(L)' 'MDAEIVILRLLHIVPGAVWVGSAIFLAFVLQPALKVTGPPHAGAVMANMVKPMVITLHTSVWLT' A
#
# COMPACT_ATOMS: atom_id res chain seq x y z
N MET A 1 28.98 3.81 13.31
CA MET A 1 27.61 4.13 12.91
C MET A 1 26.74 3.97 14.13
N ASP A 2 26.04 5.03 14.54
CA ASP A 2 25.21 5.00 15.74
C ASP A 2 23.95 4.17 15.48
N ALA A 3 23.66 3.22 16.38
CA ALA A 3 22.55 2.28 16.22
C ALA A 3 21.19 3.00 16.09
N GLU A 4 21.04 4.14 16.76
CA GLU A 4 19.87 5.00 16.68
C GLU A 4 19.60 5.49 15.25
N ILE A 5 20.63 5.98 14.55
CA ILE A 5 20.49 6.45 13.16
C ILE A 5 20.12 5.30 12.22
N VAL A 6 20.63 4.09 12.46
CA VAL A 6 20.29 2.91 11.67
C VAL A 6 18.82 2.53 11.86
N ILE A 7 18.33 2.56 13.10
CA ILE A 7 16.92 2.25 13.42
C ILE A 7 15.98 3.26 12.78
N LEU A 8 16.28 4.56 12.90
CA LEU A 8 15.47 5.63 12.29
C LEU A 8 15.41 5.48 10.77
N ARG A 9 16.52 5.12 10.12
CA ARG A 9 16.56 4.87 8.68
C ARG A 9 15.70 3.67 8.27
N LEU A 10 15.77 2.56 9.00
CA LEU A 10 14.94 1.39 8.72
C LEU A 10 13.45 1.71 8.87
N LEU A 11 13.09 2.48 9.90
CA LEU A 11 11.72 2.88 10.18
C LEU A 11 11.16 3.86 9.14
N HIS A 12 12.00 4.57 8.39
CA HIS A 12 11.58 5.42 7.26
C HIS A 12 11.58 4.67 5.93
N ILE A 13 12.66 3.96 5.61
CA ILE A 13 12.85 3.32 4.30
C ILE A 13 11.87 2.17 4.10
N VAL A 14 11.64 1.35 5.13
CA VAL A 14 10.74 0.18 4.98
C VAL A 14 9.30 0.61 4.75
N PRO A 15 8.71 1.50 5.58
CA PRO A 15 7.38 2.05 5.31
C PRO A 15 7.31 2.83 4.00
N GLY A 16 8.39 3.53 3.61
CA GLY A 16 8.48 4.20 2.31
C GLY A 16 8.36 3.26 1.13
N ALA A 17 9.10 2.16 1.16
CA ALA A 17 9.02 1.13 0.14
C ALA A 17 7.61 0.51 0.08
N VAL A 18 6.99 0.24 1.22
CA VAL A 18 5.63 -0.32 1.30
C VAL A 18 4.60 0.66 0.75
N TRP A 19 4.70 1.95 1.10
CA TRP A 19 3.80 2.98 0.60
C TRP A 19 3.88 3.13 -0.92
N VAL A 20 5.09 3.34 -1.46
CA VAL A 20 5.30 3.49 -2.91
C VAL A 20 4.86 2.22 -3.65
N GLY A 21 5.25 1.04 -3.16
CA GLY A 21 4.88 -0.24 -3.77
C GLY A 21 3.36 -0.46 -3.81
N SER A 22 2.66 -0.11 -2.74
CA SER A 22 1.20 -0.21 -2.67
C SER A 22 0.52 0.74 -3.65
N ALA A 23 1.02 1.98 -3.79
CA ALA A 23 0.49 2.95 -4.75
C ALA A 23 0.67 2.49 -6.20
N ILE A 24 1.85 1.95 -6.54
CA ILE A 24 2.13 1.40 -7.88
C ILE A 24 1.22 0.20 -8.17
N PHE A 25 1.12 -0.75 -7.22
CA PHE A 25 0.23 -1.91 -7.37
C PHE A 25 -1.22 -1.48 -7.61
N LEU A 26 -1.71 -0.49 -6.86
CA LEU A 26 -3.07 0.01 -7.01
C LEU A 26 -3.32 0.57 -8.41
N ALA A 27 -2.43 1.46 -8.86
CA ALA A 27 -2.61 2.21 -10.10
C ALA A 27 -2.43 1.34 -11.35
N PHE A 28 -1.43 0.47 -11.34
CA PHE A 28 -1.00 -0.26 -12.54
C PHE A 28 -1.47 -1.71 -12.60
N VAL A 29 -1.86 -2.31 -11.48
CA VAL A 29 -2.26 -3.72 -11.42
C VAL A 29 -3.73 -3.84 -11.03
N LEU A 30 -4.11 -3.32 -9.86
CA LEU A 30 -5.43 -3.56 -9.29
C LEU A 30 -6.53 -2.80 -10.04
N GLN A 31 -6.37 -1.49 -10.26
CA GLN A 31 -7.37 -0.67 -10.96
C GLN A 31 -7.66 -1.19 -12.40
N PRO A 32 -6.65 -1.51 -13.23
CA PRO A 32 -6.89 -2.09 -14.55
C PRO A 32 -7.59 -3.45 -14.48
N ALA A 33 -7.16 -4.34 -13.57
CA ALA A 33 -7.76 -5.67 -13.43
C ALA A 33 -9.24 -5.60 -13.04
N LEU A 34 -9.60 -4.70 -12.13
CA LEU A 34 -10.98 -4.46 -11.73
C LEU A 34 -11.83 -3.92 -12.88
N LYS A 35 -11.26 -3.03 -13.71
CA LYS A 35 -11.94 -2.49 -14.89
C LYS A 35 -12.27 -3.57 -15.92
N VAL A 36 -11.36 -4.55 -16.11
CA VAL A 36 -11.59 -5.69 -17.01
C VAL A 36 -12.59 -6.68 -16.42
N THR A 37 -12.52 -6.94 -15.11
CA THR A 37 -13.39 -7.92 -14.44
C THR A 37 -14.85 -7.47 -14.42
N GLY A 38 -15.09 -6.17 -14.19
CA GLY A 38 -16.43 -5.60 -14.16
C GLY A 38 -17.34 -6.15 -13.04
N PRO A 39 -18.62 -5.72 -13.01
CA PRO A 39 -19.62 -6.27 -12.10
C PRO A 39 -19.90 -7.76 -12.39
N PRO A 40 -20.20 -8.58 -11.38
CA PRO A 40 -20.41 -8.27 -9.96
C PRO A 40 -19.15 -8.38 -9.07
N HIS A 41 -18.05 -8.94 -9.58
CA HIS A 41 -16.90 -9.34 -8.77
C HIS A 41 -16.01 -8.16 -8.37
N ALA A 42 -15.90 -7.12 -9.21
CA ALA A 42 -15.08 -5.94 -8.93
C ALA A 42 -15.50 -5.20 -7.64
N GLY A 43 -16.81 -5.10 -7.38
CA GLY A 43 -17.33 -4.45 -6.17
C GLY A 43 -17.03 -5.23 -4.89
N ALA A 44 -17.15 -6.56 -4.95
CA ALA A 44 -16.84 -7.44 -3.81
C ALA A 44 -15.35 -7.44 -3.47
N VAL A 45 -14.47 -7.42 -4.47
CA VAL A 45 -13.02 -7.32 -4.26
C VAL A 45 -12.66 -6.00 -3.59
N MET A 46 -13.18 -4.87 -4.10
CA MET A 46 -12.93 -3.56 -3.49
C MET A 46 -13.48 -3.46 -2.08
N ALA A 47 -14.68 -3.95 -1.80
CA ALA A 47 -15.26 -3.91 -0.45
C ALA A 47 -14.40 -4.63 0.60
N ASN A 48 -13.78 -5.76 0.22
CA ASN A 48 -12.91 -6.53 1.10
C ASN A 48 -11.47 -5.97 1.16
N MET A 49 -11.01 -5.29 0.10
CA MET A 49 -9.64 -4.75 0.04
C MET A 49 -9.48 -3.34 0.58
N VAL A 50 -10.51 -2.47 0.53
CA VAL A 50 -10.37 -1.05 0.92
C VAL A 50 -9.91 -0.90 2.37
N LYS A 51 -10.52 -1.62 3.31
CA LYS A 51 -10.17 -1.51 4.74
C LYS A 51 -8.72 -1.89 5.03
N PRO A 52 -8.22 -3.09 4.65
CA PRO A 52 -6.81 -3.44 4.88
C PRO A 52 -5.86 -2.52 4.13
N MET A 53 -6.20 -2.12 2.90
CA MET A 53 -5.35 -1.27 2.07
C MET A 53 -5.20 0.15 2.64
N VAL A 54 -6.28 0.73 3.18
CA VAL A 54 -6.25 2.03 3.88
C VAL A 54 -5.37 1.94 5.12
N ILE A 55 -5.46 0.87 5.90
CA ILE A 55 -4.61 0.66 7.08
C ILE A 55 -3.14 0.58 6.65
N THR A 56 -2.81 -0.23 5.65
CA THR A 56 -1.43 -0.38 5.17
C THR A 56 -0.89 0.93 4.59
N LEU A 57 -1.65 1.65 3.76
CA LEU A 57 -1.19 2.93 3.20
C LEU A 57 -1.06 4.01 4.27
N HIS A 58 -2.06 4.24 5.12
CA HIS A 58 -2.00 5.30 6.12
C HIS A 58 -0.86 5.07 7.12
N THR A 59 -0.73 3.85 7.64
CA THR A 59 0.36 3.55 8.59
C THR A 59 1.73 3.70 7.95
N SER A 60 1.87 3.36 6.68
CA SER A 60 3.13 3.48 5.96
C SER A 60 3.50 4.94 5.66
N VAL A 61 2.52 5.81 5.36
CA VAL A 61 2.74 7.25 5.12
C VAL A 61 3.21 7.98 6.39
N TRP A 62 2.66 7.65 7.55
CA TRP A 62 3.02 8.34 8.78
C TRP A 62 4.43 8.03 9.28
N LEU A 63 5.00 6.90 8.83
CA LEU A 63 6.33 6.45 9.22
C LEU A 63 7.41 6.89 8.20
N THR A 64 7.02 7.52 7.10
CA THR A 64 7.91 8.11 6.09
C THR A 64 7.99 9.62 6.24
#